data_AF-A0A936UCI9-F1
#
_entry.id   AF-A0A936UCI9-F1
#
_cell.length_a   1.000
_cell.length_b   1.000
_cell.length_c   1.000
_cell.angle_alpha   90.00
_cell.angle_beta   90.00
_cell.angle_gamma   90.00
#
_symmetry.space_group_name_H-M   'P 1'
#
loop_
_entity.id
_entity.type
_entity.pdbx_description
1 polymer ?
#
loop_
_entity_poly.entity_id
_entity_poly.type
_entity_poly.pdbx_seq_one_letter_code
_entity_poly.pdbx_strand_id
1 'polypeptide(L)'
;MTPDEKRSGVERLQPWFHRIDLGDGVVTKGGSVAGEADDHPLPTWAVISTALPEDLTGRSVLDVGCNAGFYSVEAKKRGARRVLGIDAQRHQVRQAAFVARALGLPMEFRRMSVYDLSEETVGVFDVTLALGLVYHLKHLVQGLERLYAVTGDLLILETAVLLPELVPTGAVPYVTGPLTRNLHPMGYVENSPDAKEAVFNWFVPSVGAMAAMLSDTGFDDVRCVATPGDRAVFVCQKKKESRVSVLPDLAARLEVLSEPGSCRPGDGVALAVRATNTGRSPWRAPGLGENAGTVALGAHLFRGDEEVDWVWSRTALTDDVPPGGSVDLTLEPVAPLAPGRYRVELDLVAEHLAWFEDLGSPLLERTLEVSGDPQPLPWFRIAGFEEGVARSGAEGAAAYGELIRCVAGALAGLTPDGQARTALLWTAGWSPEEAAVSDVLGALAAGEARLPTVLHQLASRPDPRPVPTAPVAEKLETILRSSPPAPETAIPLADESFPGEAAVARGLLAHGAALDDEAFVRNAYEVVLGRPVDAEGLANAAGQLTSGVMTRAHFLHELLWSAELRTA
;
A
#
# COMPACT_ATOMS: atom_id res chain seq x y z
N MET A 1 -29.41 46.34 -3.93
CA MET A 1 -30.83 46.11 -3.55
C MET A 1 -31.22 47.15 -2.53
N THR A 2 -32.44 47.68 -2.60
CA THR A 2 -32.97 48.63 -1.59
C THR A 2 -33.32 47.90 -0.28
N PRO A 3 -33.46 48.61 0.85
CA PRO A 3 -33.86 47.99 2.12
C PRO A 3 -35.21 47.25 2.03
N ASP A 4 -36.17 47.78 1.27
CA ASP A 4 -37.49 47.15 1.07
C ASP A 4 -37.40 45.88 0.23
N GLU A 5 -36.57 45.88 -0.83
CA GLU A 5 -36.29 44.67 -1.62
C GLU A 5 -35.63 43.58 -0.77
N LYS A 6 -34.69 43.97 0.12
CA LYS A 6 -34.05 43.06 1.07
C LYS A 6 -35.09 42.47 2.04
N ARG A 7 -35.92 43.32 2.66
CA ARG A 7 -36.97 42.88 3.61
C ARG A 7 -37.99 41.95 2.94
N SER A 8 -38.46 42.28 1.74
CA SER A 8 -39.35 41.43 0.95
C SER A 8 -38.71 40.08 0.60
N GLY A 9 -37.42 40.07 0.27
CA GLY A 9 -36.69 38.85 -0.01
C GLY A 9 -36.49 37.95 1.21
N VAL A 10 -36.19 38.54 2.37
CA VAL A 10 -36.10 37.84 3.66
C VAL A 10 -37.44 37.19 4.00
N GLU A 11 -38.55 37.91 3.87
CA GLU A 11 -39.90 37.37 4.14
C GLU A 11 -40.24 36.21 3.21
N ARG A 12 -39.99 36.36 1.91
CA ARG A 12 -40.31 35.34 0.89
C ARG A 12 -39.52 34.04 1.06
N LEU A 13 -38.34 34.10 1.68
CA LEU A 13 -37.41 32.98 1.81
C LEU A 13 -37.36 32.42 3.24
N GLN A 14 -38.31 32.75 4.10
CA GLN A 14 -38.46 32.09 5.39
C GLN A 14 -38.68 30.56 5.23
N PRO A 15 -38.28 29.73 6.20
CA PRO A 15 -37.56 30.11 7.43
C PRO A 15 -36.04 30.23 7.24
N TRP A 16 -35.39 31.12 8.00
CA TRP A 16 -33.93 31.27 8.00
C TRP A 16 -33.26 30.57 9.18
N PHE A 17 -32.22 29.79 8.89
CA PHE A 17 -31.42 29.12 9.91
C PHE A 17 -30.26 29.98 10.42
N HIS A 18 -29.60 30.71 9.51
CA HIS A 18 -28.51 31.64 9.83
C HIS A 18 -28.99 33.10 9.93
N ARG A 19 -28.50 33.81 10.95
CA ARG A 19 -28.58 35.26 11.07
C ARG A 19 -27.43 35.91 10.30
N ILE A 20 -27.77 36.60 9.21
CA ILE A 20 -26.85 37.33 8.34
C ILE A 20 -27.31 38.78 8.28
N ASP A 21 -26.38 39.70 8.54
CA ASP A 21 -26.60 41.14 8.32
C ASP A 21 -26.47 41.46 6.83
N LEU A 22 -27.56 41.96 6.24
CA LEU A 22 -27.63 42.34 4.83
C LEU A 22 -27.34 43.83 4.61
N GLY A 23 -26.98 44.57 5.66
CA GLY A 23 -26.88 46.03 5.68
C GLY A 23 -28.24 46.71 5.80
N ASP A 24 -28.22 48.04 5.99
CA ASP A 24 -29.42 48.89 6.09
C ASP A 24 -30.41 48.48 7.20
N GLY A 25 -29.90 47.84 8.26
CA GLY A 25 -30.72 47.36 9.38
C GLY A 25 -31.58 46.13 9.04
N VAL A 26 -31.30 45.41 7.95
CA VAL A 26 -32.02 44.20 7.55
C VAL A 26 -31.21 42.95 7.88
N VAL A 27 -31.81 42.03 8.65
CA VAL A 27 -31.24 40.72 8.99
C VAL A 27 -32.15 39.58 8.54
N THR A 28 -31.58 38.41 8.27
CA THR A 28 -32.32 37.24 7.76
C THR A 28 -33.15 36.51 8.83
N LYS A 29 -32.54 36.19 9.97
CA LYS A 29 -33.17 35.46 11.09
C LYS A 29 -33.51 36.42 12.22
N GLY A 30 -34.78 36.42 12.64
CA GLY A 30 -35.29 37.30 13.71
C GLY A 30 -35.78 36.57 14.96
N GLY A 31 -35.66 35.24 15.02
CA GLY A 31 -36.14 34.39 16.12
C GLY A 31 -35.59 32.97 16.03
N SER A 32 -35.80 32.17 17.08
CA SER A 32 -35.29 30.80 17.17
C SER A 32 -35.92 29.90 16.10
N VAL A 33 -35.08 29.08 15.48
CA VAL A 33 -35.47 28.11 14.43
C VAL A 33 -34.71 26.83 14.66
N ALA A 34 -35.41 25.69 14.64
CA ALA A 34 -34.84 24.35 14.85
C ALA A 34 -34.06 24.20 16.18
N GLY A 35 -34.51 24.88 17.24
CA GLY A 35 -33.86 24.85 18.57
C GLY A 35 -32.63 25.76 18.69
N GLU A 36 -32.14 26.32 17.59
CA GLU A 36 -31.02 27.25 17.58
C GLU A 36 -31.45 28.67 17.97
N ALA A 37 -30.57 29.37 18.69
CA ALA A 37 -30.78 30.75 19.11
C ALA A 37 -30.91 31.74 17.94
N ASP A 38 -31.46 32.91 18.22
CA ASP A 38 -31.75 33.97 17.25
C ASP A 38 -30.50 34.49 16.53
N ASP A 39 -29.33 34.37 17.17
CA ASP A 39 -28.03 34.84 16.72
C ASP A 39 -27.18 33.77 16.02
N HIS A 40 -27.65 32.52 15.94
CA HIS A 40 -26.95 31.45 15.21
C HIS A 40 -26.67 31.86 13.75
N PRO A 41 -25.44 31.71 13.21
CA PRO A 41 -24.31 30.94 13.76
C PRO A 41 -23.24 31.79 14.49
N LEU A 42 -23.56 33.00 14.96
CA LEU A 42 -22.56 33.93 15.53
C LEU A 42 -21.73 33.33 16.70
N PRO A 43 -22.31 32.56 17.65
CA PRO A 43 -21.51 31.91 18.69
C PRO A 43 -20.49 30.90 18.14
N THR A 44 -20.92 30.05 17.19
CA THR A 44 -20.03 29.08 16.52
C THR A 44 -18.95 29.81 15.72
N TRP A 45 -19.32 30.90 15.06
CA TRP A 45 -18.41 31.72 14.28
C TRP A 45 -17.31 32.37 15.12
N ALA A 46 -17.60 32.78 16.35
CA ALA A 46 -16.58 33.32 17.26
C ALA A 46 -15.42 32.33 17.49
N VAL A 47 -15.71 31.03 17.46
CA VAL A 47 -14.69 29.98 17.55
C VAL A 47 -14.04 29.73 16.19
N ILE A 48 -14.83 29.47 15.15
CA ILE A 48 -14.35 29.11 13.80
C ILE A 48 -13.47 30.21 13.21
N SER A 49 -13.80 31.48 13.43
CA SER A 49 -13.04 32.61 12.91
C SER A 49 -11.59 32.66 13.38
N THR A 50 -11.28 32.08 14.55
CA THR A 50 -9.90 31.97 15.07
C THR A 50 -9.08 30.87 14.39
N ALA A 51 -9.75 29.89 13.79
CA ALA A 51 -9.15 28.77 13.07
C ALA A 51 -8.89 29.11 11.58
N LEU A 52 -9.61 30.11 11.05
CA LEU A 52 -9.50 30.56 9.67
C LEU A 52 -8.44 31.67 9.54
N PRO A 53 -7.62 31.70 8.47
CA PRO A 53 -6.72 32.81 8.21
C PRO A 53 -7.46 34.16 8.18
N GLU A 54 -6.87 35.19 8.80
CA GLU A 54 -7.43 36.54 8.80
C GLU A 54 -7.47 37.14 7.38
N ASP A 55 -6.49 36.82 6.55
CA ASP A 55 -6.38 37.25 5.16
C ASP A 55 -6.48 36.05 4.21
N LEU A 56 -7.48 36.09 3.33
CA LEU A 56 -7.72 35.12 2.27
C LEU A 56 -7.48 35.74 0.89
N THR A 57 -6.80 36.89 0.80
CA THR A 57 -6.49 37.57 -0.47
C THR A 57 -5.84 36.60 -1.46
N GLY A 58 -6.43 36.51 -2.66
CA GLY A 58 -5.96 35.63 -3.73
C GLY A 58 -6.42 34.17 -3.62
N ARG A 59 -6.80 33.71 -2.43
CA ARG A 59 -7.21 32.32 -2.18
C ARG A 59 -8.60 32.00 -2.73
N SER A 60 -8.82 30.76 -3.13
CA SER A 60 -10.15 30.21 -3.43
C SER A 60 -10.70 29.44 -2.23
N VAL A 61 -11.99 29.63 -1.93
CA VAL A 61 -12.67 28.96 -0.81
C VAL A 61 -13.88 28.15 -1.29
N LEU A 62 -14.00 26.92 -0.83
CA LEU A 62 -15.18 26.06 -0.97
C LEU A 62 -15.90 25.96 0.37
N ASP A 63 -17.20 26.29 0.41
CA ASP A 63 -18.06 26.19 1.58
C ASP A 63 -19.06 25.04 1.36
N VAL A 64 -18.80 23.88 1.99
CA VAL A 64 -19.57 22.64 1.80
C VAL A 64 -20.66 22.53 2.86
N GLY A 65 -21.92 22.40 2.42
CA GLY A 65 -23.06 22.54 3.32
C GLY A 65 -23.31 24.01 3.69
N CYS A 66 -23.20 24.91 2.71
CA CYS A 66 -23.11 26.35 2.95
C CYS A 66 -24.37 26.97 3.59
N ASN A 67 -25.50 26.25 3.62
CA ASN A 67 -26.78 26.76 4.07
C ASN A 67 -27.11 28.09 3.33
N ALA A 68 -27.46 29.15 4.07
CA ALA A 68 -27.69 30.50 3.56
C ALA A 68 -26.41 31.29 3.22
N GLY A 69 -25.23 30.68 3.26
CA GLY A 69 -23.96 31.27 2.83
C GLY A 69 -23.30 32.22 3.83
N PHE A 70 -23.55 32.06 5.14
CA PHE A 70 -22.92 32.89 6.18
C PHE A 70 -21.38 32.82 6.10
N TYR A 71 -20.82 31.61 6.11
CA TYR A 71 -19.36 31.44 6.07
C TYR A 71 -18.76 31.86 4.72
N SER A 72 -19.48 31.64 3.62
CA SER A 72 -19.15 32.20 2.30
C SER A 72 -19.01 33.73 2.32
N VAL A 73 -19.93 34.46 2.97
CA VAL A 73 -19.85 35.92 3.14
C VAL A 73 -18.62 36.31 3.93
N GLU A 74 -18.35 35.61 5.03
CA GLU A 74 -17.20 35.88 5.89
C GLU A 74 -15.86 35.60 5.21
N ALA A 75 -15.79 34.57 4.36
CA ALA A 75 -14.64 34.31 3.49
C ALA A 75 -14.44 35.45 2.48
N LYS A 76 -15.52 35.98 1.88
CA LYS A 76 -15.41 37.14 0.99
C LYS A 76 -14.97 38.41 1.70
N LYS A 77 -15.45 38.67 2.91
CA LYS A 77 -14.99 39.82 3.71
C LYS A 77 -13.51 39.76 4.04
N ARG A 78 -12.92 38.56 4.10
CA ARG A 78 -11.48 38.31 4.27
C ARG A 78 -10.67 38.39 2.96
N GLY A 79 -11.27 38.79 1.85
CA GLY A 79 -10.55 39.01 0.59
C GLY A 79 -10.42 37.80 -0.32
N ALA A 80 -11.09 36.67 -0.02
CA ALA A 80 -11.09 35.49 -0.89
C ALA A 80 -11.38 35.87 -2.36
N ARG A 81 -10.53 35.45 -3.29
CA ARG A 81 -10.66 35.75 -4.74
C ARG A 81 -11.87 35.04 -5.35
N ARG A 82 -12.06 33.77 -4.99
CA ARG A 82 -13.18 32.92 -5.46
C ARG A 82 -13.84 32.27 -4.26
N VAL A 83 -15.17 32.27 -4.23
CA VAL A 83 -15.95 31.55 -3.21
C VAL A 83 -17.05 30.78 -3.93
N LEU A 84 -17.08 29.48 -3.72
CA LEU A 84 -18.17 28.60 -4.14
C LEU A 84 -18.80 28.00 -2.88
N GLY A 85 -20.09 28.23 -2.67
CA GLY A 85 -20.87 27.49 -1.69
C GLY A 85 -21.66 26.37 -2.35
N ILE A 86 -21.71 25.19 -1.73
CA ILE A 86 -22.58 24.10 -2.17
C ILE A 86 -23.49 23.62 -1.05
N ASP A 87 -24.71 23.24 -1.41
CA ASP A 87 -25.66 22.63 -0.49
C ASP A 87 -26.61 21.68 -1.24
N ALA A 88 -26.95 20.54 -0.64
CA ALA A 88 -27.83 19.56 -1.26
C ALA A 88 -29.29 20.06 -1.33
N GLN A 89 -29.70 20.92 -0.39
CA GLN A 89 -31.07 21.40 -0.30
C GLN A 89 -31.30 22.73 -1.03
N ARG A 90 -32.27 22.70 -1.95
CA ARG A 90 -32.53 23.77 -2.93
C ARG A 90 -32.89 25.10 -2.25
N HIS A 91 -33.50 25.05 -1.08
CA HIS A 91 -33.95 26.24 -0.37
C HIS A 91 -32.77 27.06 0.16
N GLN A 92 -31.78 26.39 0.75
CA GLN A 92 -30.53 26.95 1.25
C GLN A 92 -29.75 27.63 0.11
N VAL A 93 -29.59 26.94 -1.03
CA VAL A 93 -28.92 27.53 -2.22
C VAL A 93 -29.63 28.80 -2.69
N ARG A 94 -30.97 28.84 -2.65
CA ARG A 94 -31.73 30.05 -3.00
C ARG A 94 -31.53 31.19 -2.00
N GLN A 95 -31.47 30.86 -0.70
CA GLN A 95 -31.17 31.79 0.38
C GLN A 95 -29.76 32.38 0.21
N ALA A 96 -28.75 31.55 -0.02
CA ALA A 96 -27.38 31.98 -0.22
C ALA A 96 -27.21 32.87 -1.48
N ALA A 97 -27.84 32.48 -2.59
CA ALA A 97 -27.86 33.29 -3.80
C ALA A 97 -28.54 34.66 -3.58
N PHE A 98 -29.58 34.71 -2.75
CA PHE A 98 -30.21 35.98 -2.36
C PHE A 98 -29.27 36.83 -1.50
N VAL A 99 -28.59 36.24 -0.51
CA VAL A 99 -27.62 36.93 0.35
C VAL A 99 -26.50 37.57 -0.48
N ALA A 100 -25.92 36.84 -1.44
CA ALA A 100 -24.91 37.38 -2.34
C ALA A 100 -25.39 38.62 -3.11
N ARG A 101 -26.60 38.57 -3.68
CA ARG A 101 -27.20 39.72 -4.40
C ARG A 101 -27.52 40.88 -3.47
N ALA A 102 -28.01 40.59 -2.27
CA ALA A 102 -28.36 41.62 -1.27
C ALA A 102 -27.12 42.39 -0.81
N LEU A 103 -26.00 41.69 -0.63
CA LEU A 103 -24.72 42.27 -0.22
C LEU A 103 -23.86 42.79 -1.38
N GLY A 104 -24.20 42.45 -2.63
CA GLY A 104 -23.39 42.81 -3.80
C GLY A 104 -22.04 42.08 -3.85
N LEU A 105 -21.93 40.91 -3.21
CA LEU A 105 -20.70 40.13 -3.15
C LEU A 105 -20.67 39.08 -4.28
N PRO A 106 -19.61 39.02 -5.11
CA PRO A 106 -19.51 38.06 -6.20
C PRO A 106 -19.16 36.67 -5.63
N MET A 107 -20.17 35.83 -5.44
CA MET A 107 -20.07 34.46 -4.92
C MET A 107 -20.91 33.52 -5.78
N GLU A 108 -20.45 32.28 -5.96
CA GLU A 108 -21.17 31.23 -6.67
C GLU A 108 -21.86 30.29 -5.69
N PHE A 109 -23.06 29.82 -6.03
CA PHE A 109 -23.76 28.78 -5.26
C PHE A 109 -24.30 27.69 -6.17
N ARG A 110 -24.11 26.42 -5.80
CA ARG A 110 -24.58 25.27 -6.57
C ARG A 110 -25.35 24.29 -5.68
N ARG A 111 -26.40 23.68 -6.23
CA ARG A 111 -27.06 22.56 -5.59
C ARG A 111 -26.28 21.29 -5.89
N MET A 112 -25.63 20.72 -4.89
CA MET A 112 -24.70 19.59 -5.04
C MET A 112 -24.53 18.88 -3.70
N SER A 113 -24.36 17.55 -3.72
CA SER A 113 -24.02 16.77 -2.53
C SER A 113 -22.51 16.77 -2.29
N VAL A 114 -22.08 16.62 -1.04
CA VAL A 114 -20.65 16.39 -0.72
C VAL A 114 -20.11 15.15 -1.44
N TYR A 115 -20.94 14.13 -1.67
CA TYR A 115 -20.54 12.90 -2.36
C TYR A 115 -20.28 13.10 -3.86
N ASP A 116 -20.75 14.21 -4.44
CA ASP A 116 -20.53 14.55 -5.85
C ASP A 116 -19.24 15.37 -6.06
N LEU A 117 -18.51 15.69 -4.98
CA LEU A 117 -17.28 16.48 -5.05
C LEU A 117 -16.13 15.66 -5.67
N SER A 118 -15.47 16.26 -6.65
CA SER A 118 -14.21 15.82 -7.21
C SER A 118 -13.48 17.02 -7.82
N GLU A 119 -12.21 16.84 -8.16
CA GLU A 119 -11.45 17.86 -8.89
C GLU A 119 -12.12 18.21 -10.24
N GLU A 120 -12.76 17.23 -10.88
CA GLU A 120 -13.46 17.43 -12.15
C GLU A 120 -14.76 18.24 -11.99
N THR A 121 -15.50 18.02 -10.90
CA THR A 121 -16.81 18.67 -10.72
C THR A 121 -16.70 20.11 -10.23
N VAL A 122 -15.70 20.42 -9.38
CA VAL A 122 -15.56 21.76 -8.78
C VAL A 122 -14.16 22.36 -8.83
N GLY A 123 -13.13 21.58 -9.18
CA GLY A 123 -11.72 21.93 -9.05
C GLY A 123 -11.18 21.73 -7.64
N VAL A 124 -9.92 22.06 -7.44
CA VAL A 124 -9.28 22.10 -6.12
C VAL A 124 -9.33 23.53 -5.57
N PHE A 125 -9.58 23.66 -4.27
CA PHE A 125 -9.64 24.93 -3.56
C PHE A 125 -8.53 25.03 -2.52
N ASP A 126 -7.88 26.19 -2.41
CA ASP A 126 -6.93 26.45 -1.33
C ASP A 126 -7.51 26.16 0.05
N VAL A 127 -8.75 26.60 0.31
CA VAL A 127 -9.43 26.41 1.60
C VAL A 127 -10.78 25.76 1.39
N THR A 128 -11.06 24.69 2.14
CA THR A 128 -12.38 24.05 2.20
C THR A 128 -12.95 24.20 3.60
N LEU A 129 -14.24 24.53 3.70
CA LEU A 129 -14.99 24.61 4.94
C LEU A 129 -16.04 23.49 4.94
N ALA A 130 -16.09 22.71 6.03
CA ALA A 130 -17.09 21.68 6.28
C ALA A 130 -17.63 21.86 7.70
N LEU A 131 -18.53 22.84 7.87
CA LEU A 131 -18.97 23.34 9.17
C LEU A 131 -20.40 22.89 9.43
N GLY A 132 -20.63 22.13 10.50
CA GLY A 132 -21.94 21.61 10.83
C GLY A 132 -22.40 20.48 9.89
N LEU A 133 -21.46 19.77 9.25
CA LEU A 133 -21.77 18.87 8.12
C LEU A 133 -21.57 17.38 8.44
N VAL A 134 -20.43 17.01 9.01
CA VAL A 134 -19.91 15.64 8.91
C VAL A 134 -20.78 14.60 9.63
N TYR A 135 -21.41 14.97 10.75
CA TYR A 135 -22.35 14.09 11.46
C TYR A 135 -23.65 13.81 10.68
N HIS A 136 -23.96 14.58 9.62
CA HIS A 136 -25.06 14.30 8.70
C HIS A 136 -24.69 13.30 7.60
N LEU A 137 -23.46 12.78 7.57
CA LEU A 137 -22.98 11.91 6.50
C LEU A 137 -23.27 10.43 6.76
N LYS A 138 -24.17 9.88 5.95
CA LYS A 138 -24.45 8.44 5.87
C LYS A 138 -23.22 7.61 5.48
N HIS A 139 -22.40 8.11 4.56
CA HIS A 139 -21.15 7.49 4.10
C HIS A 139 -19.98 8.33 4.59
N LEU A 140 -19.74 8.30 5.90
CA LEU A 140 -18.83 9.19 6.61
C LEU A 140 -17.44 9.29 5.97
N VAL A 141 -16.73 8.15 5.85
CA VAL A 141 -15.38 8.11 5.29
C VAL A 141 -15.35 8.59 3.84
N GLN A 142 -16.30 8.15 3.01
CA GLN A 142 -16.42 8.63 1.64
C GLN A 142 -16.57 10.16 1.58
N GLY A 143 -17.36 10.76 2.47
CA GLY A 143 -17.48 12.21 2.52
C GLY A 143 -16.17 12.91 2.91
N LEU A 144 -15.39 12.33 3.83
CA LEU A 144 -14.06 12.85 4.19
C LEU A 144 -13.09 12.77 3.01
N GLU A 145 -13.07 11.66 2.28
CA GLU A 145 -12.26 11.49 1.06
C GLU A 145 -12.63 12.53 -0.01
N ARG A 146 -13.93 12.79 -0.19
CA ARG A 146 -14.43 13.81 -1.13
C ARG A 146 -14.01 15.22 -0.73
N LEU A 147 -14.03 15.54 0.57
CA LEU A 147 -13.50 16.80 1.10
C LEU A 147 -11.98 16.92 0.87
N TYR A 148 -11.23 15.86 1.13
CA TYR A 148 -9.78 15.84 0.90
C TYR A 148 -9.43 16.04 -0.57
N ALA A 149 -10.15 15.38 -1.48
CA ALA A 149 -9.89 15.45 -2.92
C ALA A 149 -9.97 16.88 -3.47
N VAL A 150 -10.91 17.68 -2.99
CA VAL A 150 -11.09 19.08 -3.44
C VAL A 150 -10.34 20.10 -2.59
N THR A 151 -9.67 19.67 -1.52
CA THR A 151 -8.85 20.54 -0.66
C THR A 151 -7.41 20.57 -1.16
N GLY A 152 -6.87 21.78 -1.33
CA GLY A 152 -5.51 22.02 -1.81
C GLY A 152 -4.49 22.30 -0.70
N ASP A 153 -4.87 23.07 0.33
CA ASP A 153 -3.99 23.50 1.43
C ASP A 153 -4.66 23.24 2.79
N LEU A 154 -5.87 23.78 3.00
CA LEU A 154 -6.50 23.84 4.32
C LEU A 154 -7.94 23.34 4.32
N LEU A 155 -8.26 22.41 5.21
CA LEU A 155 -9.64 22.09 5.59
C LEU A 155 -9.92 22.63 7.01
N ILE A 156 -10.99 23.40 7.16
CA ILE A 156 -11.59 23.71 8.46
C ILE A 156 -12.88 22.91 8.59
N LEU A 157 -12.94 22.04 9.59
CA LEU A 157 -14.06 21.14 9.82
C LEU A 157 -14.66 21.39 11.20
N GLU A 158 -15.98 21.48 11.28
CA GLU A 158 -16.72 21.48 12.55
C GLU A 158 -17.80 20.40 12.50
N THR A 159 -17.89 19.62 13.58
CA THR A 159 -18.85 18.53 13.69
C THR A 159 -19.27 18.31 15.14
N ALA A 160 -20.45 17.72 15.32
CA ALA A 160 -20.85 17.12 16.59
C ALA A 160 -19.88 15.99 16.96
N VAL A 161 -19.54 15.91 18.24
CA VAL A 161 -18.66 14.90 18.84
C VAL A 161 -19.25 14.33 20.13
N LEU A 162 -18.78 13.16 20.53
CA LEU A 162 -19.16 12.57 21.81
C LEU A 162 -18.69 13.48 22.94
N LEU A 163 -19.56 13.67 23.93
CA LEU A 163 -19.22 14.34 25.17
C LEU A 163 -18.06 13.60 25.86
N PRO A 164 -17.04 14.30 26.39
CA PRO A 164 -15.87 13.67 27.01
C PRO A 164 -16.22 12.63 28.08
N GLU A 165 -17.32 12.83 28.81
CA GLU A 165 -17.80 11.95 29.87
C GLU A 165 -18.30 10.59 29.35
N LEU A 166 -18.65 10.51 28.05
CA LEU A 166 -19.10 9.30 27.38
C LEU A 166 -17.98 8.57 26.64
N VAL A 167 -16.79 9.16 26.59
CA VAL A 167 -15.64 8.66 25.83
C VAL A 167 -14.68 7.95 26.81
N PRO A 168 -14.44 6.63 26.66
CA PRO A 168 -13.33 5.97 27.35
C PRO A 168 -12.02 6.73 27.15
N THR A 169 -11.18 6.80 28.18
CA THR A 169 -9.88 7.49 28.09
C THR A 169 -9.01 6.92 26.97
N GLY A 170 -8.88 7.68 25.89
CA GLY A 170 -8.02 7.35 24.75
C GLY A 170 -8.58 6.31 23.78
N ALA A 171 -7.75 5.90 22.82
CA ALA A 171 -8.05 4.75 21.98
C ALA A 171 -7.93 3.47 22.81
N VAL A 172 -8.78 2.48 22.50
CA VAL A 172 -8.75 1.16 23.12
C VAL A 172 -7.90 0.23 22.25
N PRO A 173 -6.75 -0.28 22.73
CA PRO A 173 -5.98 -1.26 21.97
C PRO A 173 -6.80 -2.52 21.74
N TYR A 174 -6.83 -3.00 20.51
CA TYR A 174 -7.51 -4.21 20.09
C TYR A 174 -6.55 -5.10 19.33
N VAL A 175 -6.27 -6.26 19.91
CA VAL A 175 -5.32 -7.23 19.36
C VAL A 175 -6.10 -8.28 18.57
N THR A 176 -5.73 -8.49 17.30
CA THR A 176 -6.28 -9.54 16.44
C THR A 176 -5.12 -10.31 15.81
N GLY A 177 -4.82 -11.49 16.36
CA GLY A 177 -3.61 -12.23 15.97
C GLY A 177 -2.34 -11.45 16.34
N PRO A 178 -1.38 -11.27 15.41
CA PRO A 178 -0.16 -10.50 15.66
C PRO A 178 -0.36 -8.97 15.57
N LEU A 179 -1.53 -8.50 15.16
CA LEU A 179 -1.79 -7.09 14.90
C LEU A 179 -2.43 -6.39 16.10
N THR A 180 -1.85 -5.26 16.52
CA THR A 180 -2.47 -4.35 17.49
C THR A 180 -3.04 -3.15 16.76
N ARG A 181 -4.35 -2.90 16.93
CA ARG A 181 -5.09 -1.77 16.35
C ARG A 181 -5.61 -0.85 17.45
N ASN A 182 -5.87 0.40 17.12
CA ASN A 182 -6.48 1.37 18.02
C ASN A 182 -7.97 1.53 17.68
N LEU A 183 -8.86 1.14 18.59
CA LEU A 183 -10.29 1.41 18.46
C LEU A 183 -10.62 2.77 19.05
N HIS A 184 -11.26 3.61 18.25
CA HIS A 184 -11.74 4.91 18.70
C HIS A 184 -13.27 4.89 18.91
N PRO A 185 -13.78 5.45 20.01
CA PRO A 185 -15.22 5.52 20.27
C PRO A 185 -15.95 6.37 19.22
N MET A 186 -17.08 5.86 18.75
CA MET A 186 -18.02 6.54 17.86
C MET A 186 -19.43 6.03 18.12
N GLY A 187 -20.40 6.94 18.23
CA GLY A 187 -21.81 6.61 18.41
C GLY A 187 -22.54 6.59 17.06
N TYR A 188 -23.34 5.56 16.83
CA TYR A 188 -24.39 5.59 15.81
C TYR A 188 -25.62 6.30 16.38
N VAL A 189 -26.24 7.18 15.60
CA VAL A 189 -27.45 7.89 16.03
C VAL A 189 -28.69 7.22 15.47
N GLU A 190 -29.55 6.74 16.36
CA GLU A 190 -30.87 6.26 15.97
C GLU A 190 -31.76 7.45 15.61
N ASN A 191 -32.21 7.50 14.35
CA ASN A 191 -33.03 8.58 13.84
C ASN A 191 -34.51 8.29 14.05
N SER A 192 -35.28 9.32 14.39
CA SER A 192 -36.74 9.19 14.51
C SER A 192 -37.35 8.74 13.19
N PRO A 193 -38.28 7.77 13.20
CA PRO A 193 -38.95 7.29 11.98
C PRO A 193 -39.80 8.37 11.31
N ASP A 194 -40.20 9.41 12.04
CA ASP A 194 -41.03 10.51 11.53
C ASP A 194 -40.20 11.69 10.97
N ALA A 195 -38.88 11.67 11.17
CA ALA A 195 -37.98 12.71 10.67
C ALA A 195 -37.62 12.46 9.19
N LYS A 196 -37.33 13.54 8.46
CA LYS A 196 -36.83 13.44 7.08
C LYS A 196 -35.35 13.09 7.11
N GLU A 197 -34.90 12.21 6.22
CA GLU A 197 -33.48 11.82 6.13
C GLU A 197 -32.53 13.02 5.99
N ALA A 198 -33.00 14.10 5.36
CA ALA A 198 -32.24 15.34 5.18
C ALA A 198 -31.88 16.09 6.48
N VAL A 199 -32.42 15.69 7.64
CA VAL A 199 -32.07 16.21 8.97
C VAL A 199 -31.47 15.15 9.88
N PHE A 200 -31.16 13.96 9.35
CA PHE A 200 -30.61 12.87 10.14
C PHE A 200 -29.18 13.13 10.57
N ASN A 201 -28.86 12.70 11.78
CA ASN A 201 -27.49 12.54 12.22
C ASN A 201 -27.17 11.05 12.13
N TRP A 202 -26.02 10.66 11.60
CA TRP A 202 -25.67 9.25 11.42
C TRP A 202 -24.63 8.79 12.44
N PHE A 203 -23.58 9.58 12.60
CA PHE A 203 -22.45 9.24 13.44
C PHE A 203 -22.01 10.44 14.27
N VAL A 204 -21.68 10.18 15.54
CA VAL A 204 -21.10 11.15 16.46
C VAL A 204 -19.78 10.56 16.97
N PRO A 205 -18.64 10.95 16.38
CA PRO A 205 -17.33 10.42 16.74
C PRO A 205 -16.80 11.07 18.02
N SER A 206 -15.92 10.39 18.74
CA SER A 206 -15.03 11.09 19.70
C SER A 206 -14.08 12.02 18.95
N VAL A 207 -13.50 13.01 19.66
CA VAL A 207 -12.47 13.88 19.08
C VAL A 207 -11.31 13.07 18.50
N GLY A 208 -10.88 12.01 19.23
CA GLY A 208 -9.83 11.10 18.77
C GLY A 208 -10.22 10.30 17.53
N ALA A 209 -11.46 9.81 17.44
CA ALA A 209 -11.95 9.12 16.24
C ALA A 209 -11.93 10.04 15.01
N MET A 210 -12.42 11.27 15.14
CA MET A 210 -12.43 12.23 14.03
C MET A 210 -11.02 12.61 13.62
N ALA A 211 -10.11 12.87 14.57
CA ALA A 211 -8.71 13.15 14.27
C ALA A 211 -8.04 11.97 13.53
N ALA A 212 -8.24 10.73 13.99
CA ALA A 212 -7.71 9.54 13.33
C ALA A 212 -8.24 9.39 11.91
N MET A 213 -9.56 9.50 11.70
CA MET A 213 -10.16 9.40 10.36
C MET A 213 -9.64 10.49 9.40
N LEU A 214 -9.45 11.72 9.87
CA LEU A 214 -8.90 12.80 9.04
C LEU A 214 -7.45 12.53 8.65
N SER A 215 -6.63 12.03 9.59
CA SER A 215 -5.26 11.61 9.30
C SER A 215 -5.23 10.45 8.30
N ASP A 216 -6.06 9.42 8.51
CA ASP A 216 -6.14 8.24 7.64
C ASP A 216 -6.68 8.57 6.25
N THR A 217 -7.54 9.59 6.13
CA THR A 217 -8.00 10.11 4.84
C THR A 217 -6.85 10.75 4.04
N GLY A 218 -5.82 11.24 4.74
CA GLY A 218 -4.57 11.71 4.13
C GLY A 218 -4.12 13.12 4.53
N PHE A 219 -4.78 13.80 5.47
CA PHE A 219 -4.32 15.10 5.97
C PHE A 219 -3.04 14.96 6.81
N ASP A 220 -2.06 15.84 6.59
CA ASP A 220 -0.72 15.74 7.18
C ASP A 220 -0.62 16.29 8.61
N ASP A 221 -1.36 17.35 8.90
CA ASP A 221 -1.44 17.98 10.23
C ASP A 221 -2.90 18.16 10.59
N VAL A 222 -3.39 17.36 11.54
CA VAL A 222 -4.77 17.41 12.04
C VAL A 222 -4.76 17.87 13.48
N ARG A 223 -5.33 19.06 13.72
CA ARG A 223 -5.40 19.66 15.06
C ARG A 223 -6.84 19.98 15.42
N CYS A 224 -7.31 19.41 16.53
CA CYS A 224 -8.51 19.90 17.21
C CYS A 224 -8.14 21.18 17.97
N VAL A 225 -8.70 22.32 17.56
CA VAL A 225 -8.35 23.63 18.12
C VAL A 225 -9.37 24.15 19.14
N ALA A 226 -10.58 23.58 19.14
CA ALA A 226 -11.62 23.94 20.10
C ALA A 226 -12.66 22.82 20.24
N THR A 227 -13.24 22.69 21.43
CA THR A 227 -14.35 21.77 21.73
C THR A 227 -15.49 22.47 22.50
N PRO A 228 -16.24 23.39 21.87
CA PRO A 228 -17.32 24.09 22.55
C PRO A 228 -18.52 23.15 22.76
N GLY A 229 -18.66 22.61 23.97
CA GLY A 229 -19.78 21.73 24.33
C GLY A 229 -19.67 20.37 23.64
N ASP A 230 -20.67 20.04 22.83
CA ASP A 230 -20.78 18.80 22.06
C ASP A 230 -20.24 18.92 20.62
N ARG A 231 -19.50 20.00 20.33
CA ARG A 231 -18.88 20.26 19.03
C ARG A 231 -17.37 20.24 19.12
N ALA A 232 -16.71 19.97 18.00
CA ALA A 232 -15.27 20.14 17.86
C ALA A 232 -14.91 20.82 16.54
N VAL A 233 -13.88 21.67 16.58
CA VAL A 233 -13.33 22.37 15.42
C VAL A 233 -11.93 21.83 15.12
N PHE A 234 -11.74 21.38 13.89
CA PHE A 234 -10.49 20.83 13.39
C PHE A 234 -9.89 21.72 12.30
N VAL A 235 -8.57 21.90 12.39
CA VAL A 235 -7.72 22.51 11.37
C VAL A 235 -6.88 21.40 10.77
N CYS A 236 -7.06 21.14 9.48
CA CYS A 236 -6.36 20.06 8.78
C CYS A 236 -5.55 20.63 7.62
N GLN A 237 -4.23 20.43 7.63
CA GLN A 237 -3.37 20.83 6.52
C GLN A 237 -3.07 19.66 5.60
N LYS A 238 -2.97 19.96 4.30
CA LYS A 238 -2.57 19.02 3.26
C LYS A 238 -1.29 19.51 2.59
N LYS A 239 -0.25 18.70 2.64
CA LYS A 239 0.99 18.86 1.87
C LYS A 239 0.73 18.30 0.48
N LYS A 240 1.43 18.83 -0.53
CA LYS A 240 1.14 18.59 -1.96
C LYS A 240 1.12 17.13 -2.42
N GLU A 241 1.63 16.19 -1.62
CA GLU A 241 1.62 14.76 -1.96
C GLU A 241 0.28 14.12 -1.56
N SER A 242 -0.49 13.68 -2.56
CA SER A 242 -1.80 13.04 -2.35
C SER A 242 -1.64 11.67 -1.70
N ARG A 243 -2.30 11.44 -0.56
CA ARG A 243 -2.36 10.13 0.12
C ARG A 243 -3.73 9.43 0.06
N VAL A 244 -4.65 9.87 -0.79
CA VAL A 244 -6.00 9.29 -0.83
C VAL A 244 -5.93 7.80 -1.15
N SER A 245 -6.53 7.00 -0.29
CA SER A 245 -6.99 5.66 -0.63
C SER A 245 -8.03 5.77 -1.75
N VAL A 246 -7.60 5.61 -3.01
CA VAL A 246 -8.47 5.64 -4.21
C VAL A 246 -9.26 4.34 -4.41
N LEU A 247 -9.32 3.50 -3.37
CA LEU A 247 -9.74 2.09 -3.40
C LEU A 247 -11.16 1.85 -3.97
N PRO A 248 -12.23 2.61 -3.67
CA PRO A 248 -13.57 2.21 -4.10
C PRO A 248 -13.88 2.49 -5.58
N ASP A 249 -12.95 3.03 -6.36
CA ASP A 249 -13.18 3.46 -7.74
C ASP A 249 -12.12 2.89 -8.74
N LEU A 250 -11.31 1.90 -8.35
CA LEU A 250 -10.43 1.16 -9.26
C LEU A 250 -11.19 0.00 -9.90
N ALA A 251 -11.34 0.02 -11.22
CA ALA A 251 -11.96 -1.08 -11.96
C ALA A 251 -11.37 -1.19 -13.37
N ALA A 252 -11.30 -2.41 -13.88
CA ALA A 252 -10.69 -2.71 -15.17
C ALA A 252 -11.56 -3.62 -16.03
N ARG A 253 -11.31 -3.52 -17.33
CA ARG A 253 -11.67 -4.54 -18.31
C ARG A 253 -10.43 -4.92 -19.09
N LEU A 254 -10.12 -6.21 -19.12
CA LEU A 254 -9.02 -6.76 -19.89
C LEU A 254 -9.53 -7.42 -21.17
N GLU A 255 -8.88 -7.10 -22.29
CA GLU A 255 -9.12 -7.70 -23.59
C GLU A 255 -7.82 -8.33 -24.09
N VAL A 256 -7.87 -9.57 -24.58
CA VAL A 256 -6.65 -10.23 -25.09
C VAL A 256 -6.28 -9.67 -26.46
N LEU A 257 -5.00 -9.39 -26.66
CA LEU A 257 -4.44 -9.00 -27.95
C LEU A 257 -3.62 -10.15 -28.57
N SER A 258 -2.95 -10.96 -27.74
CA SER A 258 -2.27 -12.18 -28.18
C SER A 258 -2.52 -13.35 -27.22
N GLU A 259 -2.81 -14.51 -27.79
CA GLU A 259 -2.98 -15.75 -27.04
C GLU A 259 -1.61 -16.36 -26.71
N PRO A 260 -1.42 -16.94 -25.50
CA PRO A 260 -0.17 -17.60 -25.12
C PRO A 260 0.09 -18.87 -25.96
N GLY A 261 -0.96 -19.47 -26.51
CA GLY A 261 -0.88 -20.59 -27.46
C GLY A 261 -0.29 -21.86 -26.87
N SER A 262 0.42 -22.60 -27.72
CA SER A 262 1.21 -23.76 -27.32
C SER A 262 2.71 -23.47 -27.46
N CYS A 263 3.48 -23.93 -26.48
CA CYS A 263 4.93 -23.72 -26.42
C CYS A 263 5.65 -24.97 -25.92
N ARG A 264 6.98 -24.98 -26.01
CA ARG A 264 7.81 -26.01 -25.40
C ARG A 264 8.19 -25.63 -23.99
N PRO A 265 8.52 -26.61 -23.13
CA PRO A 265 9.00 -26.31 -21.80
C PRO A 265 10.23 -25.38 -21.82
N GLY A 266 10.16 -24.27 -21.08
CA GLY A 266 11.23 -23.27 -20.99
C GLY A 266 11.24 -22.20 -22.08
N ASP A 267 10.31 -22.22 -23.03
CA ASP A 267 10.16 -21.15 -24.02
C ASP A 267 9.69 -19.83 -23.36
N GLY A 268 10.03 -18.70 -23.97
CA GLY A 268 9.38 -17.42 -23.65
C GLY A 268 7.95 -17.39 -24.18
N VAL A 269 7.00 -16.96 -23.35
CA VAL A 269 5.58 -16.84 -23.68
C VAL A 269 5.24 -15.36 -23.70
N ALA A 270 4.74 -14.86 -24.83
CA ALA A 270 4.31 -13.46 -24.95
C ALA A 270 2.77 -13.37 -24.83
N LEU A 271 2.31 -12.59 -23.86
CA LEU A 271 0.90 -12.37 -23.53
C LEU A 271 0.59 -10.88 -23.55
N ALA A 272 0.01 -10.40 -24.64
CA ALA A 272 -0.41 -9.02 -24.80
C ALA A 272 -1.89 -8.87 -24.47
N VAL A 273 -2.24 -7.87 -23.66
CA VAL A 273 -3.60 -7.50 -23.31
C VAL A 273 -3.80 -5.99 -23.44
N ARG A 274 -5.01 -5.58 -23.79
CA ARG A 274 -5.48 -4.22 -23.65
C ARG A 274 -6.24 -4.12 -22.33
N ALA A 275 -5.74 -3.29 -21.43
CA ALA A 275 -6.40 -2.95 -20.19
C ALA A 275 -7.13 -1.61 -20.35
N THR A 276 -8.42 -1.57 -20.03
CA THR A 276 -9.24 -0.34 -20.06
C THR A 276 -9.69 0.02 -18.65
N ASN A 277 -9.45 1.27 -18.26
CA ASN A 277 -9.90 1.83 -16.99
C ASN A 277 -11.40 2.11 -17.01
N THR A 278 -12.17 1.21 -16.38
CA THR A 278 -13.62 1.35 -16.24
C THR A 278 -14.02 1.97 -14.90
N GLY A 279 -13.04 2.24 -14.04
CA GLY A 279 -13.20 2.91 -12.75
C GLY A 279 -13.34 4.43 -12.88
N ARG A 280 -13.35 5.11 -11.73
CA ARG A 280 -13.33 6.58 -11.65
C ARG A 280 -11.99 7.13 -11.17
N SER A 281 -11.09 6.25 -10.73
CA SER A 281 -9.74 6.61 -10.29
C SER A 281 -8.74 6.44 -11.46
N PRO A 282 -7.83 7.40 -11.68
CA PRO A 282 -6.73 7.18 -12.62
C PRO A 282 -5.81 6.07 -12.10
N TRP A 283 -5.30 5.23 -13.00
CA TRP A 283 -4.26 4.25 -12.69
C TRP A 283 -2.91 4.93 -12.77
N ARG A 284 -2.08 4.74 -11.76
CA ARG A 284 -0.78 5.40 -11.68
C ARG A 284 0.34 4.50 -12.18
N ALA A 285 1.21 5.04 -13.02
CA ALA A 285 2.47 4.38 -13.36
C ALA A 285 3.53 4.57 -12.26
N PRO A 286 4.54 3.69 -12.18
CA PRO A 286 5.65 3.85 -11.24
C PRO A 286 6.42 5.15 -11.50
N GLY A 287 6.70 5.90 -10.43
CA GLY A 287 7.52 7.12 -10.48
C GLY A 287 8.86 6.97 -9.75
N LEU A 288 9.63 8.05 -9.68
CA LEU A 288 10.82 8.14 -8.83
C LEU A 288 10.37 8.34 -7.36
N GLY A 289 9.97 7.27 -6.66
CA GLY A 289 9.44 7.35 -5.29
C GLY A 289 8.83 6.04 -4.75
N GLU A 290 7.89 6.16 -3.80
CA GLU A 290 7.13 5.02 -3.25
C GLU A 290 6.24 4.37 -4.32
N ASN A 291 6.23 3.04 -4.38
CA ASN A 291 5.48 2.27 -5.37
C ASN A 291 4.02 1.97 -4.95
N ALA A 292 3.58 2.40 -3.76
CA ALA A 292 2.24 2.14 -3.27
C ALA A 292 1.16 2.82 -4.13
N GLY A 293 0.14 2.05 -4.53
CA GLY A 293 -0.95 2.47 -5.39
C GLY A 293 -0.61 2.58 -6.88
N THR A 294 0.62 2.24 -7.29
CA THR A 294 0.96 2.09 -8.71
C THR A 294 0.31 0.84 -9.28
N VAL A 295 -0.09 0.89 -10.54
CA VAL A 295 -0.83 -0.20 -11.18
C VAL A 295 0.11 -1.03 -12.07
N ALA A 296 -0.07 -2.34 -12.01
CA ALA A 296 0.63 -3.29 -12.86
C ALA A 296 -0.31 -4.41 -13.32
N LEU A 297 0.05 -5.08 -14.42
CA LEU A 297 -0.57 -6.33 -14.83
C LEU A 297 0.19 -7.50 -14.20
N GLY A 298 -0.54 -8.39 -13.54
CA GLY A 298 -0.04 -9.64 -12.99
C GLY A 298 -0.59 -10.85 -13.74
N ALA A 299 0.17 -11.95 -13.67
CA ALA A 299 -0.30 -13.26 -14.09
C ALA A 299 -0.06 -14.30 -12.99
N HIS A 300 -1.10 -15.09 -12.72
CA HIS A 300 -1.05 -16.27 -11.88
C HIS A 300 -1.12 -17.52 -12.77
N LEU A 301 -0.41 -18.58 -12.38
CA LEU A 301 -0.35 -19.82 -13.15
C LEU A 301 -0.89 -20.99 -12.33
N PHE A 302 -1.83 -21.73 -12.94
CA PHE A 302 -2.50 -22.88 -12.34
C PHE A 302 -2.37 -24.14 -13.20
N ARG A 303 -2.41 -25.30 -12.57
CA ARG A 303 -2.54 -26.62 -13.22
C ARG A 303 -3.73 -27.35 -12.62
N GLY A 304 -4.85 -27.35 -13.33
CA GLY A 304 -6.13 -27.72 -12.71
C GLY A 304 -6.51 -26.68 -11.65
N ASP A 305 -6.82 -27.14 -10.44
CA ASP A 305 -7.15 -26.28 -9.30
C ASP A 305 -5.91 -25.95 -8.43
N GLU A 306 -4.74 -26.51 -8.75
CA GLU A 306 -3.50 -26.26 -8.03
C GLU A 306 -2.82 -24.99 -8.57
N GLU A 307 -2.54 -24.06 -7.66
CA GLU A 307 -1.71 -22.89 -7.93
C GLU A 307 -0.25 -23.31 -8.05
N VAL A 308 0.33 -23.06 -9.23
CA VAL A 308 1.71 -23.42 -9.55
C VAL A 308 2.66 -22.26 -9.27
N ASP A 309 2.23 -21.03 -9.58
CA ASP A 309 2.99 -19.82 -9.33
C ASP A 309 2.05 -18.62 -9.16
N TRP A 310 2.01 -18.04 -7.96
CA TRP A 310 1.20 -16.87 -7.63
C TRP A 310 1.71 -15.59 -8.28
N VAL A 311 2.97 -15.48 -8.69
CA VAL A 311 3.48 -14.27 -9.36
C VAL A 311 4.31 -14.69 -10.55
N TRP A 312 3.65 -15.39 -11.48
CA TRP A 312 4.30 -15.95 -12.66
C TRP A 312 4.88 -14.85 -13.57
N SER A 313 4.22 -13.70 -13.64
CA SER A 313 4.76 -12.52 -14.32
C SER A 313 4.13 -11.22 -13.81
N ARG A 314 4.85 -10.11 -14.01
CA ARG A 314 4.42 -8.76 -13.68
C ARG A 314 4.89 -7.79 -14.76
N THR A 315 4.06 -6.84 -15.15
CA THR A 315 4.45 -5.73 -16.04
C THR A 315 3.78 -4.46 -15.58
N ALA A 316 4.59 -3.45 -15.25
CA ALA A 316 4.09 -2.16 -14.78
C ALA A 316 3.60 -1.27 -15.93
N LEU A 317 2.74 -0.30 -15.61
CA LEU A 317 2.39 0.76 -16.54
C LEU A 317 3.61 1.63 -16.88
N THR A 318 3.67 2.16 -18.10
CA THR A 318 4.67 3.17 -18.48
C THR A 318 4.21 4.58 -18.15
N ASP A 319 2.91 4.83 -18.25
CA ASP A 319 2.27 6.13 -18.09
C ASP A 319 0.93 5.96 -17.35
N ASP A 320 0.47 7.03 -16.69
CA ASP A 320 -0.83 7.05 -16.01
C ASP A 320 -1.99 6.82 -17.00
N VAL A 321 -2.98 6.02 -16.58
CA VAL A 321 -4.18 5.73 -17.39
C VAL A 321 -5.41 6.39 -16.76
N PRO A 322 -5.97 7.46 -17.34
CA PRO A 322 -7.13 8.15 -16.78
C PRO A 322 -8.40 7.28 -16.86
N PRO A 323 -9.46 7.63 -16.10
CA PRO A 323 -10.78 6.99 -16.25
C PRO A 323 -11.26 6.98 -17.70
N GLY A 324 -11.72 5.82 -18.18
CA GLY A 324 -12.10 5.60 -19.58
C GLY A 324 -10.94 5.43 -20.56
N GLY A 325 -9.69 5.60 -20.11
CA GLY A 325 -8.48 5.37 -20.90
C GLY A 325 -8.14 3.88 -21.04
N SER A 326 -7.28 3.55 -22.02
CA SER A 326 -6.79 2.19 -22.26
C SER A 326 -5.28 2.18 -22.49
N VAL A 327 -4.65 1.07 -22.14
CA VAL A 327 -3.22 0.81 -22.33
C VAL A 327 -3.01 -0.64 -22.79
N ASP A 328 -2.04 -0.85 -23.67
CA ASP A 328 -1.63 -2.19 -24.10
C ASP A 328 -0.40 -2.62 -23.28
N LEU A 329 -0.49 -3.77 -22.64
CA LEU A 329 0.53 -4.33 -21.76
C LEU A 329 0.92 -5.72 -22.27
N THR A 330 2.21 -6.03 -22.24
CA THR A 330 2.74 -7.34 -22.68
C THR A 330 3.52 -7.98 -21.56
N LEU A 331 3.10 -9.17 -21.15
CA LEU A 331 3.85 -10.04 -20.24
C LEU A 331 4.73 -10.98 -21.06
N GLU A 332 5.96 -11.20 -20.59
CA GLU A 332 6.92 -12.12 -21.22
C GLU A 332 7.41 -13.22 -20.24
N PRO A 333 6.52 -14.02 -19.62
CA PRO A 333 6.92 -15.11 -18.73
C PRO A 333 7.64 -16.24 -19.46
N VAL A 334 8.28 -17.11 -18.67
CA VAL A 334 8.85 -18.37 -19.17
C VAL A 334 7.91 -19.52 -18.89
N ALA A 335 7.68 -20.36 -19.91
CA ALA A 335 6.84 -21.54 -19.83
C ALA A 335 7.35 -22.55 -18.77
N PRO A 336 6.44 -23.19 -18.02
CA PRO A 336 6.80 -24.26 -17.09
C PRO A 336 7.64 -25.37 -17.73
N LEU A 337 8.57 -25.94 -16.95
CA LEU A 337 9.39 -27.06 -17.42
C LEU A 337 8.63 -28.39 -17.50
N ALA A 338 7.53 -28.52 -16.75
CA ALA A 338 6.69 -29.70 -16.80
C ALA A 338 5.70 -29.58 -17.97
N PRO A 339 5.66 -30.56 -18.89
CA PRO A 339 4.61 -30.59 -19.91
C PRO A 339 3.23 -30.73 -19.26
N GLY A 340 2.25 -30.07 -19.86
CA GLY A 340 0.89 -30.04 -19.35
C GLY A 340 0.08 -28.87 -19.88
N ARG A 341 -1.21 -28.92 -19.57
CA ARG A 341 -2.13 -27.81 -19.80
C ARG A 341 -2.20 -26.97 -18.54
N TYR A 342 -2.01 -25.67 -18.70
CA TYR A 342 -2.01 -24.69 -17.63
C TYR A 342 -3.11 -23.65 -17.87
N ARG A 343 -3.69 -23.17 -16.77
CA ARG A 343 -4.59 -22.02 -16.76
C ARG A 343 -3.79 -20.80 -16.31
N VAL A 344 -3.84 -19.73 -17.07
CA VAL A 344 -3.19 -18.45 -16.79
C VAL A 344 -4.30 -17.47 -16.42
N GLU A 345 -4.23 -16.93 -15.22
CA GLU A 345 -5.19 -15.92 -14.75
C GLU A 345 -4.50 -14.55 -14.78
N LEU A 346 -5.11 -13.60 -15.49
CA LEU A 346 -4.58 -12.25 -15.68
C LEU A 346 -5.46 -11.26 -14.92
N ASP A 347 -4.83 -10.45 -14.08
CA ASP A 347 -5.48 -9.35 -13.36
C ASP A 347 -4.58 -8.12 -13.25
N LEU A 348 -5.19 -6.95 -13.09
CA LEU A 348 -4.47 -5.77 -12.64
C LEU A 348 -4.35 -5.75 -11.12
N VAL A 349 -3.31 -5.12 -10.64
CA VAL A 349 -3.04 -4.91 -9.22
C VAL A 349 -2.71 -3.45 -9.00
N ALA A 350 -3.25 -2.88 -7.93
CA ALA A 350 -2.71 -1.65 -7.35
C ALA A 350 -1.79 -2.06 -6.20
N GLU A 351 -0.49 -1.81 -6.37
CA GLU A 351 0.55 -2.26 -5.43
C GLU A 351 0.24 -1.78 -4.00
N HIS A 352 0.38 -2.69 -3.03
CA HIS A 352 0.06 -2.45 -1.61
C HIS A 352 -1.39 -2.05 -1.29
N LEU A 353 -2.29 -2.15 -2.27
CA LEU A 353 -3.70 -1.79 -2.13
C LEU A 353 -4.60 -3.01 -2.32
N ALA A 354 -4.76 -3.50 -3.54
CA ALA A 354 -5.64 -4.62 -3.87
C ALA A 354 -5.40 -5.15 -5.29
N TRP A 355 -5.80 -6.39 -5.54
CA TRP A 355 -6.06 -6.87 -6.89
C TRP A 355 -7.39 -6.28 -7.39
N PHE A 356 -7.52 -6.10 -8.69
CA PHE A 356 -8.72 -5.50 -9.27
C PHE A 356 -9.90 -6.47 -9.23
N GLU A 357 -9.65 -7.78 -9.21
CA GLU A 357 -10.64 -8.82 -8.92
C GLU A 357 -11.27 -8.66 -7.53
N ASP A 358 -10.45 -8.37 -6.50
CA ASP A 358 -10.95 -8.12 -5.13
C ASP A 358 -11.93 -6.95 -5.08
N LEU A 359 -11.83 -6.04 -6.04
CA LEU A 359 -12.68 -4.86 -6.22
C LEU A 359 -13.83 -5.10 -7.21
N GLY A 360 -13.98 -6.33 -7.71
CA GLY A 360 -15.09 -6.76 -8.57
C GLY A 360 -14.84 -6.63 -10.08
N SER A 361 -13.59 -6.38 -10.51
CA SER A 361 -13.24 -6.47 -11.93
C SER A 361 -13.24 -7.94 -12.39
N PRO A 362 -13.65 -8.23 -13.64
CA PRO A 362 -13.62 -9.59 -14.16
C PRO A 362 -12.19 -10.05 -14.43
N LEU A 363 -11.82 -11.21 -13.88
CA LEU A 363 -10.57 -11.91 -14.18
C LEU A 363 -10.51 -12.35 -15.65
N LEU A 364 -9.33 -12.26 -16.27
CA LEU A 364 -9.13 -12.74 -17.64
C LEU A 364 -8.34 -14.06 -17.64
N GLU A 365 -9.04 -15.17 -17.84
CA GLU A 365 -8.42 -16.50 -17.89
C GLU A 365 -7.99 -16.90 -19.30
N ARG A 366 -6.80 -17.48 -19.44
CA ARG A 366 -6.29 -18.08 -20.68
C ARG A 366 -5.70 -19.47 -20.47
N THR A 367 -5.56 -20.23 -21.55
CA THR A 367 -4.98 -21.57 -21.51
C THR A 367 -3.60 -21.54 -22.18
N LEU A 368 -2.59 -22.05 -21.48
CA LEU A 368 -1.27 -22.33 -22.03
C LEU A 368 -1.08 -23.84 -22.17
N GLU A 369 -0.73 -24.29 -23.37
CA GLU A 369 -0.35 -25.70 -23.60
C GLU A 369 1.16 -25.83 -23.69
N VAL A 370 1.76 -26.51 -22.71
CA VAL A 370 3.19 -26.84 -22.72
C VAL A 370 3.34 -28.28 -23.22
N SER A 371 3.94 -28.45 -24.40
CA SER A 371 4.06 -29.75 -25.05
C SER A 371 5.43 -29.97 -25.68
N GLY A 372 5.81 -31.25 -25.81
CA GLY A 372 7.12 -31.66 -26.28
C GLY A 372 8.11 -31.93 -25.15
N ASP A 373 9.26 -32.50 -25.51
CA ASP A 373 10.35 -32.75 -24.58
C ASP A 373 11.02 -31.40 -24.22
N PRO A 374 11.46 -31.22 -22.95
CA PRO A 374 12.19 -30.03 -22.56
C PRO A 374 13.37 -29.82 -23.51
N GLN A 375 13.44 -28.66 -24.16
CA GLN A 375 14.49 -28.41 -25.13
C GLN A 375 15.85 -28.43 -24.42
N PRO A 376 16.84 -29.23 -24.87
CA PRO A 376 18.21 -28.96 -24.52
C PRO A 376 18.56 -27.58 -25.09
N LEU A 377 19.10 -26.69 -24.24
CA LEU A 377 19.42 -25.32 -24.63
C LEU A 377 20.28 -25.29 -25.92
N PRO A 378 20.09 -24.31 -26.82
CA PRO A 378 20.67 -24.31 -28.18
C PRO A 378 22.20 -24.45 -28.28
N TRP A 379 22.93 -24.23 -27.19
CA TRP A 379 24.39 -24.35 -27.12
C TRP A 379 24.89 -25.75 -26.69
N PHE A 380 24.00 -26.75 -26.57
CA PHE A 380 24.35 -28.06 -26.01
C PHE A 380 23.95 -29.24 -26.92
N ARG A 381 24.92 -29.84 -27.63
CA ARG A 381 24.84 -31.24 -28.08
C ARG A 381 25.85 -32.06 -27.28
N ILE A 382 25.39 -33.05 -26.50
CA ILE A 382 26.26 -33.96 -25.75
C ILE A 382 26.60 -35.17 -26.62
N ALA A 383 27.88 -35.44 -26.85
CA ALA A 383 28.33 -36.74 -27.35
C ALA A 383 28.19 -37.80 -26.23
N GLY A 384 27.46 -38.89 -26.48
CA GLY A 384 27.36 -40.06 -25.57
C GLY A 384 26.06 -40.20 -24.76
N PHE A 385 25.11 -39.26 -24.87
CA PHE A 385 23.81 -39.33 -24.18
C PHE A 385 23.00 -40.58 -24.55
N GLU A 386 22.97 -40.96 -25.84
CA GLU A 386 22.27 -42.15 -26.32
C GLU A 386 22.91 -43.47 -25.84
N GLU A 387 24.23 -43.50 -25.63
CA GLU A 387 24.95 -44.69 -25.13
C GLU A 387 24.80 -44.90 -23.62
N GLY A 388 24.67 -43.81 -22.83
CA GLY A 388 24.49 -43.87 -21.38
C GLY A 388 23.12 -44.42 -20.97
N VAL A 389 22.06 -43.99 -21.66
CA VAL A 389 20.68 -44.46 -21.44
C VAL A 389 20.51 -45.91 -21.90
N ALA A 390 21.19 -46.32 -22.97
CA ALA A 390 21.15 -47.70 -23.46
C ALA A 390 21.80 -48.73 -22.50
N ARG A 391 22.72 -48.30 -21.62
CA ARG A 391 23.46 -49.19 -20.70
C ARG A 391 22.80 -49.45 -19.35
N SER A 392 21.94 -48.55 -18.87
CA SER A 392 21.40 -48.57 -17.50
C SER A 392 19.97 -49.13 -17.38
N GLY A 393 19.28 -49.35 -18.51
CA GLY A 393 17.95 -49.95 -18.54
C GLY A 393 16.86 -49.10 -17.86
N ALA A 394 15.61 -49.58 -17.91
CA ALA A 394 14.43 -48.83 -17.45
C ALA A 394 14.46 -48.46 -15.95
N GLU A 395 15.10 -49.29 -15.11
CA GLU A 395 15.24 -49.03 -13.67
C GLU A 395 16.29 -47.96 -13.36
N GLY A 396 17.38 -47.87 -14.14
CA GLY A 396 18.41 -46.84 -13.96
C GLY A 396 17.92 -45.43 -14.31
N ALA A 397 17.06 -45.31 -15.32
CA ALA A 397 16.43 -44.04 -15.69
C ALA A 397 15.45 -43.53 -14.62
N ALA A 398 14.70 -44.43 -13.97
CA ALA A 398 13.77 -44.07 -12.90
C ALA A 398 14.50 -43.61 -11.62
N ALA A 399 15.58 -44.30 -11.24
CA ALA A 399 16.42 -43.90 -10.09
C ALA A 399 17.12 -42.55 -10.32
N TYR A 400 17.55 -42.26 -11.56
CA TYR A 400 18.12 -40.95 -11.91
C TYR A 400 17.09 -39.83 -11.87
N GLY A 401 15.85 -40.10 -12.30
CA GLY A 401 14.73 -39.15 -12.22
C GLY A 401 14.25 -38.85 -10.80
N GLU A 402 14.40 -39.79 -9.85
CA GLU A 402 14.19 -39.53 -8.43
C GLU A 402 15.31 -38.69 -7.80
N LEU A 403 16.56 -38.99 -8.12
CA LEU A 403 17.71 -38.23 -7.63
C LEU A 403 17.60 -36.76 -8.04
N ILE A 404 17.27 -36.48 -9.31
CA ILE A 404 17.07 -35.12 -9.82
C ILE A 404 15.90 -34.41 -9.10
N ARG A 405 14.82 -35.12 -8.79
CA ARG A 405 13.69 -34.57 -8.01
C ARG A 405 14.08 -34.22 -6.59
N CYS A 406 14.82 -35.10 -5.91
CA CYS A 406 15.33 -34.85 -4.56
C CYS A 406 16.29 -33.65 -4.52
N VAL A 407 17.16 -33.53 -5.53
CA VAL A 407 18.12 -32.42 -5.66
C VAL A 407 17.41 -31.12 -5.98
N ALA A 408 16.46 -31.12 -6.93
CA ALA A 408 15.67 -29.93 -7.23
C ALA A 408 14.86 -29.47 -6.01
N GLY A 409 14.28 -30.39 -5.24
CA GLY A 409 13.55 -30.07 -4.01
C GLY A 409 14.44 -29.49 -2.91
N ALA A 410 15.66 -30.02 -2.74
CA ALA A 410 16.61 -29.50 -1.75
C ALA A 410 17.19 -28.13 -2.12
N LEU A 411 17.22 -27.78 -3.40
CA LEU A 411 17.78 -26.52 -3.90
C LEU A 411 16.74 -25.40 -4.06
N ALA A 412 15.44 -25.75 -4.08
CA ALA A 412 14.34 -24.80 -4.27
C ALA A 412 14.24 -23.72 -3.18
N GLY A 413 14.79 -23.97 -1.98
CA GLY A 413 14.82 -23.01 -0.87
C GLY A 413 16.08 -22.15 -0.75
N LEU A 414 17.03 -22.28 -1.69
CA LEU A 414 18.32 -21.58 -1.62
C LEU A 414 18.37 -20.37 -2.56
N THR A 415 19.15 -19.35 -2.20
CA THR A 415 19.47 -18.22 -3.09
C THR A 415 20.26 -18.70 -4.33
N PRO A 416 20.28 -17.96 -5.45
CA PRO A 416 21.00 -18.39 -6.66
C PRO A 416 22.48 -18.79 -6.45
N ASP A 417 23.19 -18.13 -5.53
CA ASP A 417 24.57 -18.49 -5.16
C ASP A 417 24.62 -19.75 -4.26
N GLY A 418 23.69 -19.89 -3.31
CA GLY A 418 23.56 -21.09 -2.47
C GLY A 418 23.15 -22.32 -3.28
N GLN A 419 22.31 -22.10 -4.27
CA GLN A 419 21.91 -23.06 -5.30
C GLN A 419 23.12 -23.55 -6.10
N ALA A 420 23.97 -22.64 -6.60
CA ALA A 420 25.17 -22.96 -7.37
C ALA A 420 26.24 -23.69 -6.54
N ARG A 421 26.48 -23.23 -5.30
CA ARG A 421 27.45 -23.84 -4.38
C ARG A 421 27.01 -25.21 -3.91
N THR A 422 25.72 -25.41 -3.62
CA THR A 422 25.19 -26.71 -3.16
C THR A 422 25.13 -27.72 -4.31
N ALA A 423 24.78 -27.27 -5.52
CA ALA A 423 24.92 -28.03 -6.75
C ALA A 423 26.36 -28.52 -6.99
N LEU A 424 27.34 -27.65 -6.75
CA LEU A 424 28.77 -27.96 -6.85
C LEU A 424 29.24 -28.87 -5.71
N LEU A 425 28.80 -28.69 -4.47
CA LEU A 425 29.16 -29.54 -3.32
C LEU A 425 28.64 -30.97 -3.44
N TRP A 426 27.42 -31.15 -3.94
CA TRP A 426 26.84 -32.49 -4.16
C TRP A 426 27.46 -33.23 -5.34
N THR A 427 28.04 -32.51 -6.30
CA THR A 427 28.83 -33.09 -7.38
C THR A 427 30.32 -33.24 -6.99
N ALA A 428 30.79 -32.50 -5.98
CA ALA A 428 32.16 -32.50 -5.45
C ALA A 428 32.54 -33.68 -4.53
N GLY A 429 31.96 -34.86 -4.75
CA GLY A 429 32.77 -36.08 -4.63
C GLY A 429 33.92 -36.12 -5.66
N TRP A 430 33.90 -35.19 -6.62
CA TRP A 430 34.84 -35.03 -7.73
C TRP A 430 35.37 -33.59 -7.71
N SER A 431 36.67 -33.40 -7.47
CA SER A 431 37.31 -32.07 -7.42
C SER A 431 37.34 -31.41 -8.82
N PRO A 432 36.69 -30.25 -9.04
CA PRO A 432 36.90 -29.45 -10.24
C PRO A 432 37.98 -28.39 -9.98
N GLU A 433 38.73 -28.02 -11.02
CA GLU A 433 39.68 -26.89 -10.99
C GLU A 433 38.92 -25.56 -10.83
N GLU A 434 39.45 -24.63 -10.03
CA GLU A 434 38.83 -23.33 -9.66
C GLU A 434 38.36 -22.49 -10.85
N ALA A 435 39.03 -22.58 -12.00
CA ALA A 435 38.66 -21.83 -13.21
C ALA A 435 37.26 -22.21 -13.74
N ALA A 436 36.91 -23.49 -13.70
CA ALA A 436 35.60 -23.97 -14.16
C ALA A 436 34.45 -23.52 -13.23
N VAL A 437 34.75 -23.31 -11.94
CA VAL A 437 33.79 -22.79 -10.95
C VAL A 437 33.51 -21.32 -11.22
N SER A 438 34.55 -20.54 -11.52
CA SER A 438 34.41 -19.12 -11.82
C SER A 438 33.58 -18.85 -13.09
N ASP A 439 33.74 -19.66 -14.12
CA ASP A 439 32.99 -19.49 -15.39
C ASP A 439 31.50 -19.82 -15.24
N VAL A 440 31.17 -20.86 -14.48
CA VAL A 440 29.77 -21.25 -14.20
C VAL A 440 29.06 -20.21 -13.33
N LEU A 441 29.76 -19.67 -12.32
CA LEU A 441 29.23 -18.60 -11.48
C LEU A 441 29.07 -17.29 -12.26
N GLY A 442 29.99 -16.98 -13.18
CA GLY A 442 29.87 -15.85 -14.10
C GLY A 442 28.64 -15.95 -15.00
N ALA A 443 28.39 -17.13 -15.58
CA ALA A 443 27.24 -17.36 -16.46
C ALA A 443 25.89 -17.36 -15.70
N LEU A 444 25.85 -17.86 -14.46
CA LEU A 444 24.65 -17.79 -13.61
C LEU A 444 24.37 -16.36 -13.14
N ALA A 445 25.41 -15.59 -12.80
CA ALA A 445 25.28 -14.20 -12.37
C ALA A 445 24.92 -13.24 -13.52
N ALA A 446 25.36 -13.54 -14.74
CA ALA A 446 24.98 -12.81 -15.94
C ALA A 446 23.59 -13.19 -16.50
N GLY A 447 22.93 -14.21 -15.92
CA GLY A 447 21.64 -14.73 -16.40
C GLY A 447 21.74 -15.53 -17.70
N GLU A 448 22.96 -15.87 -18.14
CA GLU A 448 23.26 -16.60 -19.37
C GLU A 448 23.05 -18.13 -19.22
N ALA A 449 22.90 -18.62 -17.98
CA ALA A 449 22.55 -20.00 -17.66
C ALA A 449 21.53 -20.08 -16.51
N ARG A 450 20.75 -21.17 -16.43
CA ARG A 450 19.85 -21.46 -15.29
C ARG A 450 20.31 -22.70 -14.53
N LEU A 451 20.22 -22.64 -13.20
CA LEU A 451 20.73 -23.67 -12.29
C LEU A 451 20.23 -25.10 -12.58
N PRO A 452 18.93 -25.36 -12.86
CA PRO A 452 18.46 -26.71 -13.16
C PRO A 452 19.18 -27.35 -14.36
N THR A 453 19.62 -26.53 -15.31
CA THR A 453 20.37 -26.95 -16.48
C THR A 453 21.82 -27.32 -16.15
N VAL A 454 22.48 -26.55 -15.29
CA VAL A 454 23.85 -26.83 -14.83
C VAL A 454 23.93 -28.16 -14.06
N LEU A 455 22.92 -28.42 -13.22
CA LEU A 455 22.78 -29.65 -12.43
C LEU A 455 22.62 -30.91 -13.30
N HIS A 456 21.80 -30.81 -14.35
CA HIS A 456 21.57 -31.92 -15.29
C HIS A 456 22.84 -32.25 -16.11
N GLN A 457 23.66 -31.24 -16.44
CA GLN A 457 24.90 -31.39 -17.21
C GLN A 457 26.04 -32.02 -16.40
N LEU A 458 26.18 -31.67 -15.12
CA LEU A 458 27.20 -32.22 -14.23
C LEU A 458 26.96 -33.70 -13.92
N ALA A 459 25.69 -34.10 -13.81
CA ALA A 459 25.30 -35.49 -13.56
C ALA A 459 25.51 -36.43 -14.77
N SER A 460 25.83 -35.90 -15.95
CA SER A 460 25.87 -36.66 -17.21
C SER A 460 27.29 -36.88 -17.79
N ARG A 461 28.35 -36.74 -16.96
CA ARG A 461 29.76 -36.92 -17.41
C ARG A 461 30.19 -38.40 -17.45
N PRO A 462 31.04 -38.82 -18.42
CA PRO A 462 31.39 -40.22 -18.61
C PRO A 462 32.73 -40.59 -17.93
N ASP A 463 32.73 -40.99 -16.66
CA ASP A 463 33.77 -41.90 -16.12
C ASP A 463 33.28 -42.61 -14.83
N PRO A 464 33.43 -43.94 -14.66
CA PRO A 464 32.89 -44.66 -13.51
C PRO A 464 33.99 -44.97 -12.48
N ARG A 465 33.81 -44.54 -11.24
CA ARG A 465 34.47 -45.17 -10.08
C ARG A 465 33.43 -45.54 -9.03
N PRO A 466 33.63 -46.65 -8.29
CA PRO A 466 32.54 -47.33 -7.61
C PRO A 466 32.00 -46.50 -6.45
N VAL A 467 30.67 -46.52 -6.32
CA VAL A 467 29.92 -46.04 -5.17
C VAL A 467 30.50 -46.69 -3.91
N PRO A 468 30.89 -45.94 -2.85
CA PRO A 468 31.37 -46.54 -1.61
C PRO A 468 30.23 -47.34 -0.97
N THR A 469 30.42 -48.66 -0.86
CA THR A 469 29.54 -49.57 -0.14
C THR A 469 29.39 -49.13 1.31
N ALA A 470 28.19 -49.29 1.88
CA ALA A 470 27.75 -49.57 3.26
C ALA A 470 28.17 -48.75 4.51
N PRO A 471 29.44 -48.48 4.94
CA PRO A 471 29.67 -47.86 6.26
C PRO A 471 29.40 -46.35 6.33
N VAL A 472 28.93 -45.69 5.27
CA VAL A 472 28.68 -44.24 5.26
C VAL A 472 27.33 -43.90 5.92
N ALA A 473 26.33 -44.78 5.85
CA ALA A 473 25.04 -44.56 6.52
C ALA A 473 25.17 -44.60 8.05
N GLU A 474 26.01 -45.50 8.59
CA GLU A 474 26.24 -45.65 10.04
C GLU A 474 27.14 -44.52 10.59
N LYS A 475 28.08 -44.02 9.77
CA LYS A 475 28.85 -42.80 10.07
C LYS A 475 28.01 -41.51 9.96
N LEU A 476 27.08 -41.43 9.01
CA LEU A 476 26.16 -40.29 8.86
C LEU A 476 25.15 -40.23 9.99
N GLU A 477 24.58 -41.36 10.43
CA GLU A 477 23.71 -41.38 11.62
C GLU A 477 24.46 -41.01 12.91
N THR A 478 25.73 -41.40 13.04
CA THR A 478 26.54 -41.00 14.20
C THR A 478 26.88 -39.51 14.16
N ILE A 479 27.19 -38.93 12.98
CA ILE A 479 27.44 -37.49 12.80
C ILE A 479 26.15 -36.67 13.01
N LEU A 480 25.00 -37.14 12.53
CA LEU A 480 23.69 -36.48 12.71
C LEU A 480 23.18 -36.55 14.16
N ARG A 481 23.56 -37.58 14.93
CA ARG A 481 23.17 -37.71 16.36
C ARG A 481 24.17 -37.07 17.34
N SER A 482 25.43 -36.83 16.94
CA SER A 482 26.48 -36.29 17.82
C SER A 482 26.94 -34.87 17.47
N SER A 483 26.42 -34.27 16.40
CA SER A 483 26.61 -32.84 16.12
C SER A 483 25.48 -32.04 16.78
N PRO A 484 25.75 -31.03 17.63
CA PRO A 484 24.75 -30.01 17.93
C PRO A 484 24.36 -29.32 16.60
N PRO A 485 23.14 -28.76 16.48
CA PRO A 485 22.66 -28.18 15.23
C PRO A 485 23.72 -27.22 14.67
N ALA A 486 24.19 -27.50 13.47
CA ALA A 486 25.12 -26.62 12.78
C ALA A 486 24.37 -25.30 12.45
N PRO A 487 25.01 -24.15 12.68
CA PRO A 487 24.36 -22.84 12.65
C PRO A 487 23.92 -22.47 11.23
N GLU A 488 22.66 -22.05 11.13
CA GLU A 488 22.08 -21.40 9.96
C GLU A 488 23.00 -20.24 9.50
N THR A 489 23.70 -20.44 8.39
CA THR A 489 24.54 -19.41 7.75
C THR A 489 24.10 -19.20 6.31
N ALA A 490 22.83 -18.87 6.16
CA ALA A 490 22.33 -17.86 5.25
C ALA A 490 20.99 -17.46 5.84
N ILE A 491 20.93 -16.34 6.54
CA ILE A 491 19.67 -15.86 7.12
C ILE A 491 18.70 -15.67 5.94
N PRO A 492 17.56 -16.35 5.94
CA PRO A 492 16.44 -15.91 5.14
C PRO A 492 16.04 -14.54 5.68
N LEU A 493 16.15 -13.47 4.90
CA LEU A 493 15.44 -12.22 5.20
C LEU A 493 13.96 -12.37 4.79
N ALA A 494 13.36 -13.48 5.21
CA ALA A 494 11.94 -13.73 5.17
C ALA A 494 11.54 -13.95 6.64
N ASP A 495 10.66 -13.07 7.12
CA ASP A 495 10.23 -12.87 8.51
C ASP A 495 11.17 -12.01 9.36
N GLU A 496 11.03 -10.68 9.22
CA GLU A 496 11.54 -9.73 10.22
C GLU A 496 10.89 -10.05 11.59
N SER A 497 11.70 -10.12 12.65
CA SER A 497 11.18 -10.30 14.02
C SER A 497 10.53 -9.02 14.54
N PHE A 498 10.89 -7.86 13.97
CA PHE A 498 10.22 -6.57 14.13
C PHE A 498 10.47 -5.67 12.91
N PRO A 499 9.54 -4.76 12.56
CA PRO A 499 9.66 -3.94 11.35
C PRO A 499 10.94 -3.10 11.32
N GLY A 500 11.73 -3.23 10.25
CA GLY A 500 12.93 -2.42 10.02
C GLY A 500 14.25 -3.04 10.50
N GLU A 501 14.22 -4.25 11.07
CA GLU A 501 15.40 -5.05 11.46
C GLU A 501 16.40 -5.18 10.30
N ALA A 502 15.89 -5.48 9.09
CA ALA A 502 16.73 -5.64 7.92
C ALA A 502 17.36 -4.32 7.45
N ALA A 503 16.70 -3.18 7.69
CA ALA A 503 17.23 -1.86 7.37
C ALA A 503 18.35 -1.44 8.34
N VAL A 504 18.21 -1.73 9.64
CA VAL A 504 19.24 -1.47 10.66
C VAL A 504 20.49 -2.32 10.40
N ALA A 505 20.32 -3.61 10.11
CA ALA A 505 21.43 -4.51 9.77
C ALA A 505 22.17 -4.05 8.49
N ARG A 506 21.43 -3.67 7.44
CA ARG A 506 22.01 -3.10 6.21
C ARG A 506 22.75 -1.78 6.46
N GLY A 507 22.19 -0.90 7.29
CA GLY A 507 22.82 0.36 7.67
C GLY A 507 24.12 0.16 8.45
N LEU A 508 24.13 -0.74 9.44
CA LEU A 508 25.31 -1.06 10.23
C LEU A 508 26.41 -1.73 9.41
N LEU A 509 26.06 -2.63 8.48
CA LEU A 509 27.03 -3.24 7.57
C LEU A 509 27.62 -2.22 6.59
N ALA A 510 26.79 -1.33 6.04
CA ALA A 510 27.23 -0.29 5.11
C ALA A 510 28.13 0.77 5.79
N HIS A 511 27.74 1.24 6.97
CA HIS A 511 28.51 2.24 7.74
C HIS A 511 29.74 1.61 8.40
N GLY A 512 29.63 0.35 8.79
CA GLY A 512 30.68 -0.42 9.44
C GLY A 512 31.76 -0.94 8.50
N ALA A 513 31.55 -0.95 7.17
CA ALA A 513 32.52 -1.45 6.20
C ALA A 513 33.90 -0.76 6.26
N ALA A 514 33.96 0.48 6.75
CA ALA A 514 35.19 1.25 6.93
C ALA A 514 35.81 1.15 8.34
N LEU A 515 35.15 0.49 9.29
CA LEU A 515 35.61 0.31 10.67
C LEU A 515 36.45 -0.97 10.79
N ASP A 516 37.40 -0.99 11.72
CA ASP A 516 38.01 -2.25 12.17
C ASP A 516 37.02 -3.08 13.00
N ASP A 517 37.34 -4.35 13.26
CA ASP A 517 36.40 -5.27 13.91
C ASP A 517 36.05 -4.87 15.34
N GLU A 518 36.98 -4.25 16.07
CA GLU A 518 36.74 -3.81 17.45
C GLU A 518 35.82 -2.58 17.48
N ALA A 519 36.07 -1.60 16.61
CA ALA A 519 35.21 -0.42 16.43
C ALA A 519 33.82 -0.80 15.90
N PHE A 520 33.75 -1.80 15.00
CA PHE A 520 32.49 -2.32 14.49
C PHE A 520 31.64 -2.96 15.60
N VAL A 521 32.23 -3.81 16.45
CA VAL A 521 31.52 -4.44 17.58
C VAL A 521 31.02 -3.39 18.58
N ARG A 522 31.84 -2.40 18.93
CA ARG A 522 31.43 -1.31 19.84
C ARG A 522 30.24 -0.53 19.28
N ASN A 523 30.30 -0.17 18.00
CA ASN A 523 29.23 0.56 17.33
C ASN A 523 27.93 -0.26 17.27
N ALA A 524 28.03 -1.56 16.99
CA ALA A 524 26.87 -2.45 16.94
C ALA A 524 26.17 -2.55 18.31
N TYR A 525 26.91 -2.69 19.41
CA TYR A 525 26.32 -2.74 20.76
C TYR A 525 25.61 -1.44 21.16
N GLU A 526 26.20 -0.28 20.85
CA GLU A 526 25.58 1.02 21.13
C GLU A 526 24.30 1.23 20.30
N VAL A 527 24.32 0.88 19.02
CA VAL A 527 23.17 1.10 18.12
C VAL A 527 22.06 0.08 18.34
N VAL A 528 22.40 -1.19 18.62
CA VAL A 528 21.43 -2.29 18.74
C VAL A 528 20.93 -2.44 20.18
N LEU A 529 21.82 -2.41 21.18
CA LEU A 529 21.45 -2.63 22.59
C LEU A 529 21.41 -1.34 23.42
N GLY A 530 21.78 -0.18 22.86
CA GLY A 530 21.75 1.10 23.58
C GLY A 530 22.76 1.22 24.72
N ARG A 531 23.81 0.39 24.73
CA ARG A 531 24.84 0.38 25.78
C ARG A 531 26.23 -0.01 25.25
N PRO A 532 27.31 0.30 25.98
CA PRO A 532 28.64 -0.17 25.62
C PRO A 532 28.81 -1.67 25.85
N VAL A 533 29.60 -2.31 24.99
CA VAL A 533 30.09 -3.68 25.14
C VAL A 533 31.13 -3.76 26.27
N ASP A 534 31.06 -4.79 27.11
CA ASP A 534 32.07 -5.02 28.15
C ASP A 534 33.38 -5.57 27.55
N ALA A 535 34.45 -5.55 28.35
CA ALA A 535 35.79 -5.89 27.88
C ALA A 535 35.93 -7.36 27.43
N GLU A 536 35.17 -8.27 28.03
CA GLU A 536 35.23 -9.70 27.72
C GLU A 536 34.44 -10.01 26.45
N GLY A 537 33.22 -9.47 26.34
CA GLY A 537 32.37 -9.58 25.16
C GLY A 537 33.03 -8.99 23.92
N LEU A 538 33.70 -7.85 24.06
CA LEU A 538 34.42 -7.22 22.96
C LEU A 538 35.62 -8.04 22.49
N ALA A 539 36.45 -8.52 23.42
CA ALA A 539 37.61 -9.32 23.08
C ALA A 539 37.21 -10.62 22.35
N ASN A 540 36.11 -11.24 22.80
CA ASN A 540 35.58 -12.45 22.18
C ASN A 540 35.01 -12.17 20.77
N ALA A 541 34.11 -11.19 20.64
CA ALA A 541 33.45 -10.89 19.37
C ALA A 541 34.44 -10.38 18.31
N ALA A 542 35.30 -9.41 18.65
CA ALA A 542 36.28 -8.89 17.72
C ALA A 542 37.32 -9.95 17.32
N GLY A 543 37.73 -10.83 18.25
CA GLY A 543 38.63 -11.94 17.97
C GLY A 543 38.04 -12.96 16.98
N GLN A 544 36.75 -13.27 17.10
CA GLN A 544 36.05 -14.16 16.16
C GLN A 544 35.85 -13.53 14.77
N LEU A 545 35.63 -12.22 14.70
CA LEU A 545 35.59 -11.48 13.43
C LEU A 545 36.98 -11.47 12.75
N THR A 546 38.02 -11.13 13.52
CA THR A 546 39.39 -11.02 12.99
C THR A 546 39.94 -12.37 12.51
N SER A 547 39.58 -13.46 13.20
CA SER A 547 39.96 -14.82 12.80
C SER A 547 39.12 -15.39 11.67
N GLY A 548 38.06 -14.68 11.23
CA GLY A 548 37.14 -15.13 10.19
C GLY A 548 36.21 -16.27 10.62
N VAL A 549 36.22 -16.63 11.91
CA VAL A 549 35.30 -17.64 12.49
C VAL A 549 33.86 -17.14 12.45
N MET A 550 33.67 -15.83 12.62
CA MET A 550 32.38 -15.17 12.57
C MET A 550 32.44 -14.03 11.55
N THR A 551 31.37 -13.84 10.77
CA THR A 551 31.26 -12.68 9.88
C THR A 551 30.55 -11.53 10.58
N ARG A 552 30.76 -10.29 10.14
CA ARG A 552 30.06 -9.11 10.67
C ARG A 552 28.54 -9.21 10.57
N ALA A 553 28.05 -9.83 9.50
CA ALA A 553 26.63 -10.09 9.31
C ALA A 553 26.09 -11.14 10.30
N HIS A 554 26.85 -12.21 10.54
CA HIS A 554 26.49 -13.22 11.52
C HIS A 554 26.51 -12.67 12.95
N PHE A 555 27.52 -11.86 13.29
CA PHE A 555 27.59 -11.18 14.58
C PHE A 555 26.39 -10.24 14.82
N LEU A 556 25.97 -9.46 13.81
CA LEU A 556 24.79 -8.60 13.92
C LEU A 556 23.51 -9.41 14.10
N HIS A 557 23.39 -10.55 13.42
CA HIS A 557 22.25 -11.45 13.60
C HIS A 557 22.18 -11.98 15.03
N GLU A 558 23.29 -12.50 15.57
CA GLU A 558 23.37 -12.97 16.95
C GLU A 558 23.03 -11.87 17.96
N LEU A 559 23.44 -10.62 17.69
CA LEU A 559 23.13 -9.47 18.55
C LEU A 559 21.65 -9.08 18.50
N LEU A 560 21.06 -9.03 17.30
CA LEU A 560 19.64 -8.74 17.07
C LEU A 560 18.71 -9.87 17.58
N TRP A 561 19.23 -11.09 17.65
CA TRP A 561 18.53 -12.25 18.20
C TRP A 561 18.91 -12.58 19.64
N SER A 562 19.74 -11.75 20.28
CA SER A 562 20.18 -11.96 21.64
C SER A 562 19.00 -11.91 22.63
N ALA A 563 19.05 -12.76 23.64
CA ALA A 563 18.06 -12.74 24.73
C ALA A 563 18.03 -11.38 25.44
N GLU A 564 19.15 -10.64 25.42
CA GLU A 564 19.28 -9.31 25.99
C GLU A 564 18.43 -8.27 25.26
N LEU A 565 18.51 -8.19 23.93
CA LEU A 565 17.64 -7.29 23.15
C LEU A 565 16.16 -7.65 23.30
N ARG A 566 15.86 -8.95 23.43
CA ARG A 566 14.50 -9.46 23.55
C ARG A 566 13.87 -9.27 24.93
N THR A 567 14.66 -8.87 25.93
CA THR A 567 14.21 -8.64 27.31
C THR A 567 14.34 -7.19 27.78
N ALA A 568 15.00 -6.34 26.99
CA ALA A 568 15.04 -4.87 27.13
C ALA A 568 13.79 -4.21 26.54
#